data_AF-A0A4U3CKD4-F1
#
_entry.id   AF-A0A4U3CKD4-F1
#
_cell.length_a   1.000
_cell.length_b   1.000
_cell.length_c   1.000
_cell.angle_alpha   90.00
_cell.angle_beta   90.00
_cell.angle_gamma   90.00
#
_symmetry.space_group_name_H-M   'P 1'
#
loop_
_entity.id
_entity.type
_entity.pdbx_description
1 polymer ?
#
loop_
_entity_poly.entity_id
_entity_poly.type
_entity_poly.pdbx_seq_one_letter_code
_entity_poly.pdbx_strand_id
1 'polypeptide(L)'
;MTAPLRASADVRTDNPARYAKQLVSHLGRKLEFTTEGGTSTASFFDFGTGSIVLGDGVLTLVAESATPEGLARVQHVLGDHLERFGARDSLTVSWAPEPGLAPAAG
;
A
#
# COMPACT_ATOMS: atom_id res chain seq x y z
N MET A 1 15.59 -0.46 19.96
CA MET A 1 14.34 -0.06 19.27
C MET A 1 14.41 -0.70 17.89
N THR A 2 13.62 -1.74 17.62
CA THR A 2 13.59 -2.36 16.28
C THR A 2 12.90 -1.39 15.33
N ALA A 3 13.56 -1.03 14.23
CA ALA A 3 12.95 -0.20 13.20
C ALA A 3 11.78 -0.97 12.57
N PRO A 4 10.65 -0.31 12.26
CA PRO A 4 9.54 -0.96 11.58
C PRO A 4 10.01 -1.49 10.22
N LEU A 5 9.53 -2.68 9.85
CA LEU A 5 9.73 -3.24 8.53
C LEU A 5 8.85 -2.48 7.53
N ARG A 6 9.36 -2.28 6.32
CA ARG A 6 8.66 -1.59 5.25
C ARG A 6 8.85 -2.33 3.93
N ALA A 7 7.81 -2.35 3.11
CA ALA A 7 7.85 -2.87 1.76
C ALA A 7 7.00 -1.97 0.86
N SER A 8 7.37 -1.84 -0.40
CA SER A 8 6.57 -1.14 -1.39
C SER A 8 6.44 -1.92 -2.69
N ALA A 9 5.38 -1.68 -3.43
CA ALA A 9 5.12 -2.32 -4.70
C ALA A 9 4.67 -1.29 -5.73
N ASP A 10 5.43 -1.19 -6.81
CA ASP A 10 5.12 -0.30 -7.93
C ASP A 10 4.34 -1.06 -9.00
N VAL A 11 3.08 -0.67 -9.19
CA VAL A 11 2.19 -1.28 -10.17
C VAL A 11 1.93 -0.32 -11.30
N ARG A 12 2.50 -0.61 -12.48
CA ARG A 12 2.25 0.17 -13.69
C ARG A 12 0.81 -0.06 -14.16
N THR A 13 0.07 1.02 -14.37
CA THR A 13 -1.32 0.96 -14.79
C THR A 13 -1.69 2.23 -15.54
N ASP A 14 -2.57 2.11 -16.53
CA ASP A 14 -3.08 3.25 -17.29
C ASP A 14 -3.98 4.17 -16.44
N ASN A 15 -4.52 3.69 -15.32
CA ASN A 15 -5.46 4.43 -14.49
C ASN A 15 -5.20 4.26 -12.98
N PRO A 16 -4.07 4.74 -12.44
CA PRO A 16 -3.72 4.57 -11.03
C PRO A 16 -4.74 5.23 -10.11
N ALA A 17 -5.25 6.41 -10.48
CA ALA A 17 -6.27 7.15 -9.73
C ALA A 17 -7.57 6.36 -9.52
N ARG A 18 -7.96 5.55 -10.52
CA ARG A 18 -9.16 4.72 -10.45
C ARG A 18 -8.97 3.58 -9.45
N TYR A 19 -7.83 2.90 -9.52
CA TYR A 19 -7.51 1.78 -8.64
C TYR A 19 -7.31 2.22 -7.19
N ALA A 20 -6.62 3.35 -6.95
CA ALA A 20 -6.52 3.92 -5.61
C ALA A 20 -7.90 4.21 -5.00
N LYS A 21 -8.79 4.88 -5.75
CA LYS A 21 -10.16 5.14 -5.27
C LYS A 21 -10.93 3.86 -4.96
N GLN A 22 -10.77 2.80 -5.76
CA GLN A 22 -11.40 1.51 -5.48
C GLN A 22 -10.90 0.88 -4.19
N LEU A 23 -9.57 0.86 -3.99
CA LEU A 23 -8.96 0.37 -2.76
C LEU A 23 -9.44 1.16 -1.54
N VAL A 24 -9.35 2.50 -1.58
CA VAL A 24 -9.77 3.39 -0.49
C VAL A 24 -11.27 3.23 -0.20
N SER A 25 -12.13 3.17 -1.22
CA SER A 25 -13.57 3.02 -1.02
C SER A 25 -13.95 1.64 -0.48
N HIS A 26 -13.23 0.58 -0.88
CA HIS A 26 -13.50 -0.77 -0.42
C HIS A 26 -12.98 -1.01 0.99
N LEU A 27 -11.70 -0.73 1.22
CA LEU A 27 -11.03 -0.90 2.50
C LEU A 27 -11.50 0.14 3.52
N GLY A 28 -11.89 1.33 3.07
CA GLY A 28 -12.50 2.40 3.88
C GLY A 28 -13.80 2.01 4.59
N ARG A 29 -14.39 0.87 4.25
CA ARG A 29 -15.53 0.29 4.98
C ARG A 29 -15.11 -0.35 6.30
N LYS A 30 -13.86 -0.79 6.41
CA LYS A 30 -13.30 -1.47 7.59
C LYS A 30 -12.16 -0.69 8.22
N LEU A 31 -11.45 0.13 7.46
CA LEU A 31 -10.27 0.89 7.87
C LEU A 31 -10.57 2.38 7.71
N GLU A 32 -9.86 3.21 8.47
CA GLU A 32 -9.90 4.64 8.29
C GLU A 32 -8.76 5.07 7.35
N PHE A 33 -9.12 5.64 6.20
CA PHE A 33 -8.15 6.16 5.24
C PHE A 33 -8.04 7.68 5.38
N THR A 34 -6.82 8.16 5.53
CA THR A 34 -6.47 9.57 5.42
C THR A 34 -5.87 9.79 4.04
N THR A 35 -6.51 10.64 3.22
CA THR A 35 -5.98 11.00 1.91
C THR A 35 -5.41 12.41 1.94
N GLU A 36 -4.13 12.53 1.67
CA GLU A 36 -3.42 13.80 1.51
C GLU A 36 -2.82 13.90 0.11
N GLY A 37 -3.40 14.76 -0.72
CA GLY A 37 -2.98 14.92 -2.12
C GLY A 37 -3.14 13.62 -2.91
N GLY A 38 -2.02 13.07 -3.41
CA GLY A 38 -1.95 11.82 -4.15
C GLY A 38 -1.77 10.57 -3.28
N THR A 39 -1.66 10.72 -1.96
CA THR A 39 -1.35 9.61 -1.05
C THR A 39 -2.53 9.32 -0.13
N SER A 40 -2.96 8.06 -0.08
CA SER A 40 -3.99 7.57 0.83
C SER A 40 -3.40 6.55 1.79
N THR A 41 -3.41 6.85 3.08
CA THR A 41 -2.81 6.02 4.14
C THR A 41 -3.91 5.48 5.06
N ALA A 42 -3.81 4.22 5.47
CA ALA A 42 -4.70 3.59 6.44
C ALA A 42 -3.98 2.66 7.41
N SER A 43 -4.47 2.64 8.65
CA SER A 43 -3.99 1.72 9.68
C SER A 43 -4.78 0.41 9.64
N PHE A 44 -4.09 -0.72 9.44
CA PHE A 44 -4.63 -2.07 9.41
C PHE A 44 -4.72 -2.66 10.82
N PHE A 45 -5.43 -1.99 11.73
CA PHE A 45 -5.57 -2.42 13.13
C PHE A 45 -4.18 -2.71 13.77
N ASP A 46 -4.02 -3.89 14.37
CA ASP A 46 -2.76 -4.33 15.00
C ASP A 46 -1.75 -4.92 13.99
N PHE A 47 -2.07 -4.97 12.69
CA PHE A 47 -1.19 -5.57 11.68
C PHE A 47 -0.14 -4.61 11.14
N GLY A 48 -0.43 -3.31 11.08
CA GLY A 48 0.48 -2.32 10.51
C GLY A 48 -0.24 -1.19 9.78
N THR A 49 0.47 -0.50 8.91
CA THR A 49 -0.02 0.64 8.12
C THR A 49 0.16 0.34 6.65
N GLY A 50 -0.84 0.67 5.83
CA GLY A 50 -0.77 0.58 4.39
C GLY A 50 -1.02 1.94 3.75
N SER A 51 -0.17 2.32 2.80
CA SER A 51 -0.29 3.58 2.06
C SER A 51 -0.36 3.31 0.57
N ILE A 52 -1.09 4.16 -0.13
CA ILE A 52 -1.34 4.07 -1.56
C ILE A 52 -0.94 5.41 -2.14
N VAL A 53 0.12 5.46 -2.92
CA VAL A 53 0.65 6.66 -3.55
C VAL A 53 0.32 6.64 -5.04
N LEU A 54 -0.35 7.69 -5.49
CA LEU A 54 -0.64 7.93 -6.88
C LEU A 54 0.56 8.59 -7.56
N GLY A 55 1.17 7.84 -8.47
CA GLY A 55 2.14 8.36 -9.43
C GLY A 55 1.53 8.55 -10.82
N ASP A 56 2.33 9.06 -11.73
CA ASP A 56 1.97 9.19 -13.14
C ASP A 56 2.15 7.83 -13.86
N GLY A 57 1.05 7.18 -14.23
CA GLY A 57 1.05 5.85 -14.84
C GLY A 57 1.50 4.70 -13.92
N VAL A 58 1.69 4.97 -12.62
CA VAL A 58 2.10 3.98 -11.62
C VAL A 58 1.34 4.19 -10.32
N LEU A 59 0.92 3.08 -9.71
CA LEU A 59 0.33 3.05 -8.39
C LEU A 59 1.33 2.38 -7.44
N THR A 60 1.86 3.14 -6.50
CA THR A 60 2.80 2.61 -5.51
C THR A 60 2.05 2.26 -4.23
N LEU A 61 2.08 0.99 -3.86
CA LEU A 61 1.60 0.52 -2.57
C LEU A 61 2.75 0.50 -1.58
N VAL A 62 2.50 0.86 -0.34
CA VAL A 62 3.46 0.81 0.76
C VAL A 62 2.81 0.05 1.91
N ALA A 63 3.56 -0.86 2.50
CA ALA A 63 3.19 -1.61 3.69
C ALA A 63 4.25 -1.39 4.77
N GLU A 64 3.81 -1.13 5.99
CA GLU A 64 4.66 -0.89 7.15
C GLU A 64 4.15 -1.69 8.35
N SER A 65 5.04 -2.32 9.09
CA SER A 65 4.66 -3.05 10.31
C SER A 65 5.84 -3.24 11.25
N ALA A 66 5.56 -3.42 12.54
CA ALA A 66 6.57 -3.78 13.54
C ALA A 66 7.01 -5.24 13.44
N THR A 67 6.21 -6.11 12.80
CA THR A 67 6.48 -7.54 12.68
C THR A 67 6.40 -8.01 11.23
N PRO A 68 7.19 -9.02 10.84
CA PRO A 68 7.15 -9.56 9.48
C PRO A 68 5.79 -10.19 9.15
N GLU A 69 5.10 -10.76 10.14
CA GLU A 69 3.76 -11.32 9.97
C GLU A 69 2.72 -10.23 9.70
N GLY A 70 2.81 -9.10 10.42
CA GLY A 70 1.95 -7.95 10.19
C GLY A 70 2.20 -7.34 8.81
N LEU A 71 3.48 -7.18 8.44
CA LEU A 71 3.88 -6.70 7.12
C LEU A 71 3.33 -7.59 6.00
N ALA A 72 3.49 -8.91 6.11
CA ALA A 72 2.98 -9.87 5.12
C ALA A 72 1.45 -9.80 5.00
N ARG A 73 0.73 -9.57 6.10
CA ARG A 73 -0.73 -9.36 6.06
C ARG A 73 -1.12 -8.10 5.29
N VAL A 74 -0.49 -6.97 5.58
CA VAL A 74 -0.78 -5.70 4.87
C VAL A 74 -0.46 -5.85 3.38
N GLN A 75 0.70 -6.43 3.05
CA GLN A 75 1.10 -6.72 1.68
C GLN A 75 0.06 -7.61 0.96
N HIS A 76 -0.39 -8.67 1.63
CA HIS A 76 -1.36 -9.60 1.07
C HIS A 76 -2.72 -8.92 0.83
N VAL A 77 -3.22 -8.12 1.78
CA VAL A 77 -4.50 -7.44 1.61
C VAL A 77 -4.42 -6.39 0.50
N LEU A 78 -3.42 -5.52 0.48
CA LEU A 78 -3.29 -4.52 -0.57
C LEU A 78 -3.05 -5.16 -1.95
N GLY A 79 -2.17 -6.18 -2.00
CA GLY A 79 -1.83 -6.90 -3.21
C GLY A 79 -3.01 -7.64 -3.82
N ASP A 80 -3.67 -8.53 -3.06
CA ASP A 80 -4.80 -9.35 -3.54
C ASP A 80 -5.96 -8.46 -4.04
N HIS A 81 -6.25 -7.35 -3.37
CA HIS A 81 -7.30 -6.43 -3.84
C HIS A 81 -6.91 -5.73 -5.13
N LEU A 82 -5.67 -5.26 -5.25
CA LEU A 82 -5.23 -4.57 -6.47
C LEU A 82 -5.16 -5.53 -7.66
N GLU A 83 -4.64 -6.75 -7.48
CA GLU A 83 -4.62 -7.77 -8.52
C GLU A 83 -6.04 -8.20 -8.92
N ARG A 84 -6.97 -8.32 -7.96
CA ARG A 84 -8.38 -8.62 -8.28
C ARG A 84 -9.07 -7.50 -9.03
N PHE A 85 -8.87 -6.25 -8.64
CA PHE A 85 -9.44 -5.11 -9.35
C PHE A 85 -8.82 -4.95 -10.74
N GLY A 86 -7.51 -5.14 -10.83
CA GLY A 86 -6.70 -5.09 -12.03
C GLY A 86 -6.67 -6.38 -12.83
N ALA A 87 -7.45 -7.42 -12.47
CA ALA A 87 -7.41 -8.71 -13.14
C ALA A 87 -7.78 -8.59 -14.63
N ARG A 88 -8.63 -7.61 -14.97
CA ARG A 88 -8.98 -7.26 -16.35
C ARG A 88 -7.81 -6.62 -17.11
N ASP A 89 -6.96 -5.88 -16.40
CA ASP A 89 -5.82 -5.17 -16.94
C ASP A 89 -4.50 -5.94 -16.73
N SER A 90 -4.58 -7.19 -16.25
CA SER A 90 -3.43 -8.05 -15.91
C SER A 90 -2.41 -7.38 -14.96
N LEU A 91 -2.89 -6.57 -14.01
CA LEU A 91 -2.02 -5.93 -13.03
C LEU A 91 -1.36 -7.00 -12.14
N THR A 92 -0.06 -6.82 -11.90
CA THR A 92 0.74 -7.69 -11.02
C THR A 92 1.37 -6.85 -9.94
N VAL A 93 1.30 -7.30 -8.69
CA VAL A 93 1.88 -6.59 -7.55
C VAL A 93 3.20 -7.25 -7.17
N SER A 94 4.30 -6.53 -7.35
CA SER A 94 5.63 -6.99 -6.95
C SER A 94 6.14 -6.18 -5.78
N TRP A 95 6.18 -6.80 -4.60
CA TRP A 95 6.68 -6.17 -3.38
C TRP A 95 8.20 -6.22 -3.33
N ALA A 96 8.80 -5.05 -3.16
CA ALA A 96 10.21 -4.86 -2.84
C ALA A 96 10.34 -4.53 -1.34
N PRO A 97 11.25 -5.20 -0.61
CA PRO A 97 11.58 -4.76 0.74
C PRO A 97 12.26 -3.40 0.65
N GLU A 98 11.68 -2.40 1.30
CA GLU A 98 12.35 -1.13 1.48
C GLU A 98 13.09 -1.17 2.82
N PRO A 99 14.40 -0.86 2.86
CA PRO A 99 15.02 -0.56 4.13
C PRO A 99 14.25 0.63 4.71
N GLY A 100 13.50 0.38 5.80
CA GLY A 100 12.70 1.40 6.46
C GLY A 100 13.57 2.63 6.62
N LEU A 101 13.18 3.73 5.96
CA LEU A 101 13.94 4.96 5.98
C LEU A 101 14.17 5.29 7.45
N ALA A 102 15.42 5.21 7.91
CA ALA A 102 15.80 5.82 9.17
C ALA A 102 15.24 7.25 9.14
N PRO A 103 14.66 7.76 10.24
CA PRO A 103 14.11 9.11 10.25
C PRO A 103 15.16 10.03 9.63
N ALA A 104 14.77 10.77 8.59
CA ALA A 104 15.63 11.76 7.98
C ALA A 104 16.07 12.70 9.11
N ALA A 105 17.28 12.47 9.61
CA ALA A 105 17.87 13.23 10.69
C ALA A 105 18.14 14.62 10.14
N GLY A 106 17.35 15.60 10.60
CA GLY A 106 17.60 17.03 10.47
C GLY A 106 17.74 17.63 11.85
#